data_AF-A0A2S1LY25-F1
#
_entry.id   AF-A0A2S1LY25-F1
#
_cell.length_a   1.000
_cell.length_b   1.000
_cell.length_c   1.000
_cell.angle_alpha   90.00
_cell.angle_beta   90.00
_cell.angle_gamma   90.00
#
_symmetry.space_group_name_H-M   'P 1'
#
loop_
_entity.id
_entity.type
_entity.pdbx_description
1 polymer ?
#
loop_
_entity_poly.entity_id
_entity_poly.type
_entity_poly.pdbx_seq_one_letter_code
_entity_poly.pdbx_strand_id
1 'polypeptide(L)'
;MPTLPKHVAKGLILTIFGSLIISCAIFFIFLKGSDIVVVPNLSGLYLEDAITELQDKELIPHVEFKFSSTSLDKGKVIDQNPKAGTVLRLDNRVTIFISKGAVINKVDSFIGKNVDDVLINLKANETSNNRVLYHVLKPIEVESELPKGMIIRQDPSPGTEITSLIDLQFLVSKGQKEDLVKYVKNYIGLYYKDAVISLLNDGIGFDIKLATGSDFGSVILQSLPLGTKIEDSDKLIITINEPKIDDLSVFGILVYKLDVYPSNVDMMIRVKDSNGGSSLLYAFSSKGGFVKLPYEALRGSILELYIYDKLINQTVVN
;
A
#
# COMPACT_ATOMS: atom_id res chain seq x y z
N MET A 1 -48.04 94.59 -0.97
CA MET A 1 -46.89 93.81 -1.50
C MET A 1 -46.47 94.44 -2.82
N PRO A 2 -45.19 94.83 -3.01
CA PRO A 2 -44.74 95.39 -4.28
C PRO A 2 -44.75 94.29 -5.35
N THR A 3 -45.49 94.50 -6.44
CA THR A 3 -45.55 93.57 -7.58
C THR A 3 -44.36 93.82 -8.51
N LEU A 4 -43.54 92.80 -8.74
CA LEU A 4 -42.39 92.87 -9.64
C LEU A 4 -42.82 93.32 -11.06
N PRO A 5 -42.06 94.21 -11.75
CA PRO A 5 -42.39 94.61 -13.12
C PRO A 5 -42.45 93.38 -14.03
N LYS A 6 -43.48 93.28 -14.89
CA LYS A 6 -43.72 92.10 -15.76
C LYS A 6 -42.51 91.71 -16.61
N HIS A 7 -41.71 92.67 -17.04
CA HIS A 7 -40.48 92.44 -17.83
C HIS A 7 -39.34 91.83 -16.98
N VAL A 8 -39.24 92.24 -15.71
CA VAL A 8 -38.26 91.71 -14.74
C VAL A 8 -38.64 90.29 -14.33
N ALA A 9 -39.93 90.02 -14.10
CA ALA A 9 -40.42 88.67 -13.80
C ALA A 9 -40.19 87.69 -14.96
N LYS A 10 -40.43 88.12 -16.21
CA LYS A 10 -40.15 87.30 -17.41
C LYS A 10 -38.65 87.05 -17.60
N GLY A 11 -37.80 88.06 -17.36
CA GLY A 11 -36.36 87.90 -17.40
C GLY A 11 -35.83 86.92 -16.36
N LEU A 12 -36.37 86.98 -15.14
CA LEU A 12 -35.98 86.10 -14.03
C LEU A 12 -36.41 84.63 -14.27
N ILE A 13 -37.60 84.41 -14.84
CA ILE A 13 -38.05 83.06 -15.20
C ILE A 13 -37.17 82.47 -16.30
N LEU A 14 -36.78 83.27 -17.30
CA LEU A 14 -35.94 82.82 -18.40
C LEU A 14 -34.51 82.45 -17.94
N THR A 15 -33.94 83.20 -16.99
CA THR A 15 -32.61 82.89 -16.46
C THR A 15 -32.62 81.66 -15.57
N ILE A 16 -33.68 81.44 -14.77
CA ILE A 16 -33.83 80.24 -13.93
C ILE A 16 -34.02 78.98 -14.79
N PHE A 17 -34.89 79.04 -15.81
CA PHE A 17 -35.06 77.90 -16.71
C PHE A 17 -33.81 77.64 -17.55
N GLY A 18 -33.14 78.70 -18.01
CA GLY A 18 -31.86 78.59 -18.72
C GLY A 18 -30.78 77.92 -17.88
N SER A 19 -30.61 78.34 -16.62
CA SER A 19 -29.61 77.76 -15.73
C SER A 19 -29.94 76.32 -15.32
N LEU A 20 -31.23 75.98 -15.15
CA LEU A 20 -31.67 74.62 -14.85
C LEU A 20 -31.39 73.66 -16.01
N ILE A 21 -31.64 74.08 -17.25
CA ILE A 21 -31.35 73.26 -18.44
C ILE A 21 -29.84 73.06 -18.60
N ILE A 22 -29.04 74.11 -18.38
CA ILE A 22 -27.57 74.03 -18.46
C ILE A 22 -27.03 73.14 -17.33
N SER A 23 -27.54 73.27 -16.11
CA SER A 23 -27.15 72.43 -14.97
C SER A 23 -27.53 70.97 -15.19
N CYS A 24 -28.72 70.71 -15.75
CA CYS A 24 -29.18 69.36 -16.08
C CYS A 24 -28.35 68.75 -17.21
N ALA A 25 -27.99 69.53 -18.23
CA ALA A 25 -27.09 69.09 -19.30
C ALA A 25 -25.69 68.77 -18.76
N ILE A 26 -25.13 69.63 -17.90
CA ILE A 26 -23.83 69.38 -17.24
C ILE A 26 -23.92 68.13 -16.35
N PHE A 27 -25.00 67.94 -15.60
CA PHE A 27 -25.24 66.75 -14.77
C PHE A 27 -25.31 65.47 -15.62
N PHE A 28 -26.02 65.48 -16.74
CA PHE A 28 -26.09 64.36 -17.68
C PHE A 28 -24.77 64.12 -18.44
N ILE A 29 -23.95 65.15 -18.65
CA ILE A 29 -22.60 65.04 -19.21
C ILE A 29 -21.65 64.41 -18.17
N PHE A 30 -21.76 64.79 -16.89
CA PHE A 30 -21.01 64.16 -15.80
C PHE A 30 -21.44 62.71 -15.52
N LEU A 31 -22.70 62.36 -15.77
CA LEU A 31 -23.19 60.97 -15.74
C LEU A 31 -22.70 60.10 -16.92
N LYS A 32 -22.17 60.72 -17.97
CA LYS A 32 -21.58 60.03 -19.13
C LYS A 32 -20.05 59.91 -19.01
N GLY A 33 -19.54 59.66 -17.81
CA GLY A 33 -18.19 59.13 -17.64
C GLY A 33 -18.07 57.84 -18.45
N SER A 34 -17.23 57.86 -19.49
CA SER A 34 -16.87 56.64 -20.20
C SER A 34 -15.91 55.88 -19.31
N ASP A 35 -16.45 55.16 -18.34
CA ASP A 35 -15.65 54.38 -17.42
C ASP A 35 -15.20 53.12 -18.17
N ILE A 36 -14.08 53.30 -18.85
CA ILE A 36 -13.39 52.28 -19.61
C ILE A 36 -12.24 51.75 -18.77
N VAL A 37 -12.08 50.43 -18.77
CA VAL A 37 -11.02 49.73 -18.05
C VAL A 37 -10.27 48.83 -19.01
N VAL A 38 -8.97 48.73 -18.81
CA VAL A 38 -8.11 47.84 -19.58
C VAL A 38 -8.08 46.47 -18.91
N VAL A 39 -8.35 45.43 -19.68
CA VAL A 39 -8.31 44.05 -19.18
C VAL A 39 -6.86 43.71 -18.76
N PRO A 40 -6.63 43.31 -17.49
CA PRO A 40 -5.31 42.94 -17.01
C PRO A 40 -4.82 41.62 -17.64
N ASN A 41 -3.52 41.35 -17.52
CA ASN A 41 -2.94 40.07 -17.92
C ASN A 41 -3.02 39.09 -16.76
N LEU A 42 -3.94 38.12 -16.87
CA LEU A 42 -4.22 37.13 -15.85
C LEU A 42 -3.49 35.81 -16.09
N SER A 43 -2.80 35.67 -17.23
CA SER A 43 -2.13 34.42 -17.60
C SER A 43 -1.08 34.01 -16.58
N GLY A 44 -1.13 32.77 -16.12
CA GLY A 44 -0.21 32.22 -15.13
C GLY A 44 -0.54 32.53 -13.66
N LEU A 45 -1.51 33.40 -13.37
CA LEU A 45 -2.00 33.65 -12.01
C LEU A 45 -2.84 32.47 -11.50
N TYR A 46 -2.88 32.27 -10.19
CA TYR A 46 -3.83 31.35 -9.56
C TYR A 46 -5.26 31.92 -9.62
N LEU A 47 -6.26 31.05 -9.56
CA LEU A 47 -7.68 31.43 -9.63
C LEU A 47 -8.04 32.57 -8.66
N GLU A 48 -7.57 32.50 -7.42
CA GLU A 48 -7.84 33.50 -6.38
C GLU A 48 -7.23 34.87 -6.70
N ASP A 49 -5.98 34.88 -7.15
CA ASP A 49 -5.29 36.11 -7.56
C ASP A 49 -5.96 36.73 -8.79
N ALA A 50 -6.33 35.90 -9.77
CA ALA A 50 -6.98 36.36 -10.99
C ALA A 50 -8.38 36.93 -10.74
N ILE A 51 -9.14 36.36 -9.80
CA ILE A 51 -10.43 36.92 -9.36
C ILE A 51 -10.21 38.27 -8.68
N THR A 52 -9.23 38.36 -7.79
CA THR A 52 -8.90 39.60 -7.06
C THR A 52 -8.53 40.71 -8.04
N GLU A 53 -7.66 40.43 -9.01
CA GLU A 53 -7.21 41.43 -9.97
C GLU A 53 -8.34 41.88 -10.93
N LEU A 54 -9.30 41.00 -11.24
CA LEU A 54 -10.50 41.39 -11.97
C LEU A 54 -11.44 42.27 -11.13
N GLN A 55 -11.62 41.95 -9.84
CA GLN A 55 -12.45 42.73 -8.92
C GLN A 55 -11.89 44.13 -8.69
N ASP A 56 -10.56 44.26 -8.55
CA ASP A 56 -9.86 45.55 -8.43
C ASP A 56 -10.03 46.45 -9.68
N LYS A 57 -10.37 45.84 -10.81
CA LYS A 57 -10.68 46.52 -12.08
C LYS A 57 -12.16 46.66 -12.34
N GLU A 58 -13.01 46.32 -11.36
CA GLU A 58 -14.47 46.36 -11.49
C GLU A 58 -14.98 45.58 -12.72
N LEU A 59 -14.29 44.47 -13.03
CA LEU A 59 -14.64 43.52 -14.09
C LEU A 59 -15.28 42.27 -13.49
N ILE A 60 -16.24 41.68 -14.20
CA ILE A 60 -16.96 40.49 -13.73
C ILE A 60 -16.22 39.21 -14.15
N PRO A 61 -15.67 38.42 -13.21
CA PRO A 61 -15.01 37.17 -13.54
C PRO A 61 -16.03 36.09 -13.96
N HIS A 62 -15.70 35.33 -15.00
CA HIS A 62 -16.40 34.10 -15.37
C HIS A 62 -15.39 32.97 -15.50
N VAL A 63 -15.57 31.90 -14.71
CA VAL A 63 -14.56 30.85 -14.59
C VAL A 63 -14.99 29.62 -15.38
N GLU A 64 -14.14 29.17 -16.30
CA GLU A 64 -14.27 27.89 -16.98
C GLU A 64 -13.03 27.02 -16.75
N PHE A 65 -13.19 25.71 -16.68
CA PHE A 65 -12.08 24.79 -16.42
C PHE A 65 -11.75 23.92 -17.64
N LYS A 66 -10.50 24.01 -18.12
CA LYS A 66 -9.97 23.26 -19.27
C LYS A 66 -8.76 22.42 -18.88
N PHE A 67 -8.49 21.35 -19.62
CA PHE A 67 -7.24 20.60 -19.46
C PHE A 67 -6.08 21.35 -20.14
N SER A 68 -4.89 21.32 -19.54
CA SER A 68 -3.66 21.88 -20.12
C SER A 68 -2.75 20.78 -20.62
N SER A 69 -1.70 21.16 -21.34
CA SER A 69 -0.63 20.26 -21.79
C SER A 69 0.32 19.85 -20.66
N THR A 70 0.43 20.63 -19.59
CA THR A 70 1.33 20.36 -18.45
C THR A 70 0.59 20.34 -17.11
N SER A 71 1.02 19.50 -16.18
CA SER A 71 0.50 19.42 -14.81
C SER A 71 0.87 20.63 -13.96
N LEU A 72 1.93 21.38 -14.33
CA LEU A 72 2.42 22.56 -13.61
C LEU A 72 1.45 23.76 -13.66
N ASP A 73 0.52 23.76 -14.61
CA ASP A 73 -0.46 24.82 -14.77
C ASP A 73 -1.73 24.59 -13.94
N LYS A 74 -1.84 23.44 -13.24
CA LYS A 74 -3.04 23.11 -12.46
C LYS A 74 -3.38 24.23 -11.48
N GLY A 75 -4.62 24.73 -11.56
CA GLY A 75 -5.12 25.83 -10.75
C GLY A 75 -4.73 27.24 -11.24
N LYS A 76 -3.94 27.35 -12.31
CA LYS A 76 -3.56 28.62 -12.94
C LYS A 76 -4.44 28.95 -14.14
N VAL A 77 -4.54 30.24 -14.45
CA VAL A 77 -5.17 30.74 -15.68
C VAL A 77 -4.27 30.39 -16.88
N ILE A 78 -4.78 29.58 -17.80
CA ILE A 78 -4.08 29.20 -19.04
C ILE A 78 -4.51 30.05 -20.24
N ASP A 79 -5.69 30.65 -20.17
CA ASP A 79 -6.17 31.57 -21.19
C ASP A 79 -7.23 32.51 -20.61
N GLN A 80 -7.46 33.64 -21.27
CA GLN A 80 -8.51 34.60 -20.94
C GLN A 80 -9.18 35.15 -22.20
N ASN A 81 -10.43 35.54 -22.05
CA ASN A 81 -11.20 36.21 -23.08
C ASN A 81 -12.12 37.28 -22.45
N PRO A 82 -11.99 38.57 -22.79
CA PRO A 82 -11.09 39.15 -23.80
C PRO A 82 -9.59 39.10 -23.45
N LYS A 83 -8.73 39.28 -24.46
CA LYS A 83 -7.27 39.26 -24.28
C LYS A 83 -6.78 40.46 -23.47
N ALA A 84 -5.65 40.31 -22.80
CA ALA A 84 -5.01 41.38 -22.04
C ALA A 84 -4.80 42.63 -22.92
N GLY A 85 -4.99 43.82 -22.34
CA GLY A 85 -4.91 45.08 -23.07
C GLY A 85 -6.19 45.48 -23.81
N THR A 86 -7.21 44.63 -23.87
CA THR A 86 -8.52 44.99 -24.44
C THR A 86 -9.19 46.06 -23.58
N VAL A 87 -9.78 47.08 -24.21
CA VAL A 87 -10.53 48.12 -23.52
C VAL A 87 -12.00 47.70 -23.43
N LEU A 88 -12.52 47.61 -22.21
CA LEU A 88 -13.91 47.29 -21.93
C LEU A 88 -14.56 48.43 -21.14
N ARG A 89 -15.89 48.46 -21.08
CA ARG A 89 -16.60 49.27 -20.08
C ARG A 89 -16.57 48.55 -18.74
N LEU A 90 -16.74 49.28 -17.64
CA LEU A 90 -17.01 48.69 -16.32
C LEU A 90 -18.12 47.63 -16.37
N ASP A 91 -18.07 46.70 -15.41
CA ASP A 91 -19.02 45.59 -15.23
C ASP A 91 -19.08 44.59 -16.40
N ASN A 92 -18.15 44.67 -17.35
CA ASN A 92 -18.07 43.66 -18.41
C ASN A 92 -17.48 42.34 -17.91
N ARG A 93 -17.90 41.27 -18.56
CA ARG A 93 -17.45 39.91 -18.25
C ARG A 93 -16.10 39.61 -18.87
N VAL A 94 -15.20 39.04 -18.07
CA VAL A 94 -13.95 38.42 -18.52
C VAL A 94 -14.00 36.94 -18.18
N THR A 95 -13.92 36.09 -19.20
CA THR A 95 -13.84 34.63 -19.05
C THR A 95 -12.39 34.22 -18.84
N ILE A 96 -12.11 33.53 -17.75
CA ILE A 96 -10.80 32.95 -17.44
C ILE A 96 -10.89 31.42 -17.52
N PHE A 97 -9.93 30.83 -18.23
CA PHE A 97 -9.81 29.38 -18.37
C PHE A 97 -8.76 28.87 -17.39
N ILE A 98 -9.19 28.11 -16.39
CA ILE A 98 -8.33 27.54 -15.37
C ILE A 98 -7.92 26.13 -15.77
N SER A 99 -6.63 25.83 -15.64
CA SER A 99 -6.12 24.50 -15.94
C SER A 99 -6.51 23.47 -14.87
N LYS A 100 -7.02 22.34 -15.35
CA LYS A 100 -7.24 21.09 -14.59
C LYS A 100 -5.98 20.22 -14.47
N GLY A 101 -4.84 20.68 -15.00
CA GLY A 101 -3.61 19.92 -15.18
C GLY A 101 -3.62 19.05 -16.45
N ALA A 102 -2.51 18.34 -16.67
CA ALA A 102 -2.37 17.36 -17.75
C ALA A 102 -3.28 16.15 -17.55
N VAL A 103 -3.82 15.61 -18.64
CA VAL A 103 -4.62 14.38 -18.60
C VAL A 103 -3.69 13.17 -18.49
N ILE A 104 -3.73 12.47 -17.36
CA ILE A 104 -3.17 11.11 -17.26
C ILE A 104 -4.23 10.17 -17.85
N ASN A 105 -4.07 9.83 -19.12
CA ASN A 105 -5.01 8.99 -19.87
C ASN A 105 -4.46 7.61 -20.21
N LYS A 106 -3.23 7.27 -19.79
CA LYS A 106 -2.62 5.97 -20.09
C LYS A 106 -1.96 5.37 -18.85
N VAL A 107 -2.01 4.04 -18.77
CA VAL A 107 -1.36 3.27 -17.71
C VAL A 107 0.16 3.28 -17.91
N ASP A 108 0.89 3.66 -16.87
CA ASP A 108 2.35 3.67 -16.89
C ASP A 108 2.95 2.26 -16.87
N SER A 109 4.23 2.16 -17.23
CA SER A 109 5.00 0.93 -17.00
C SER A 109 5.60 0.91 -15.60
N PHE A 110 5.25 -0.14 -14.86
CA PHE A 110 5.75 -0.49 -13.53
C PHE A 110 6.65 -1.73 -13.55
N ILE A 111 6.76 -2.41 -14.69
CA ILE A 111 7.60 -3.60 -14.87
C ILE A 111 9.06 -3.25 -14.53
N GLY A 112 9.70 -4.11 -13.74
CA GLY A 112 11.09 -3.94 -13.29
C GLY A 112 11.27 -3.00 -12.09
N LYS A 113 10.21 -2.32 -11.63
CA LYS A 113 10.25 -1.50 -10.41
C LYS A 113 9.98 -2.34 -9.17
N ASN A 114 10.39 -1.83 -8.01
CA ASN A 114 10.00 -2.41 -6.74
C ASN A 114 8.52 -2.10 -6.45
N VAL A 115 7.76 -3.10 -6.02
CA VAL A 115 6.31 -2.97 -5.79
C VAL A 115 5.98 -1.99 -4.68
N ASP A 116 6.78 -1.91 -3.61
CA ASP A 116 6.49 -1.02 -2.47
C ASP A 116 6.64 0.44 -2.88
N ASP A 117 7.71 0.76 -3.62
CA ASP A 117 7.93 2.10 -4.18
C ASP A 117 6.80 2.51 -5.12
N VAL A 118 6.32 1.58 -5.96
CA VAL A 118 5.20 1.82 -6.87
C VAL A 118 3.92 2.10 -6.09
N LEU A 119 3.61 1.31 -5.06
CA LEU A 119 2.42 1.50 -4.23
C LEU A 119 2.43 2.85 -3.50
N ILE A 120 3.59 3.27 -2.99
CA ILE A 120 3.76 4.58 -2.35
C ILE A 120 3.49 5.71 -3.34
N ASN A 121 4.10 5.64 -4.53
CA ASN A 121 3.95 6.68 -5.55
C ASN A 121 2.52 6.78 -6.08
N LEU A 122 1.83 5.64 -6.26
CA LEU A 122 0.43 5.63 -6.70
C LEU A 122 -0.48 6.32 -5.66
N LYS A 123 -0.32 6.02 -4.37
CA LYS A 123 -1.07 6.68 -3.29
C LYS A 123 -0.80 8.19 -3.21
N ALA A 124 0.45 8.61 -3.39
CA ALA A 124 0.82 10.03 -3.41
C ALA A 124 0.17 10.79 -4.58
N ASN A 125 0.08 10.14 -5.75
CA ASN A 125 -0.56 10.71 -6.94
C ASN A 125 -2.08 10.84 -6.80
N GLU A 126 -2.75 9.90 -6.12
CA GLU A 126 -4.19 9.99 -5.83
C GLU A 126 -4.50 11.24 -4.99
N THR A 127 -3.69 11.48 -3.96
CA THR A 127 -3.83 12.64 -3.06
C THR A 127 -3.60 13.95 -3.80
N SER A 128 -2.56 14.01 -4.64
CA SER A 128 -2.19 15.23 -5.38
C SER A 128 -3.18 15.58 -6.50
N ASN A 129 -3.77 14.57 -7.13
CA ASN A 129 -4.68 14.75 -8.25
C ASN A 129 -6.15 14.83 -7.84
N ASN A 130 -6.47 14.55 -6.56
CA ASN A 130 -7.84 14.42 -6.04
C ASN A 130 -8.72 13.51 -6.93
N ARG A 131 -8.10 12.48 -7.51
CA ARG A 131 -8.73 11.51 -8.40
C ARG A 131 -8.03 10.17 -8.23
N VAL A 132 -8.82 9.16 -7.87
CA VAL A 132 -8.37 7.77 -7.82
C VAL A 132 -8.45 7.21 -9.24
N LEU A 133 -7.29 6.92 -9.83
CA LEU A 133 -7.18 6.35 -11.18
C LEU A 133 -7.09 4.83 -11.15
N TYR A 134 -6.53 4.28 -10.07
CA TYR A 134 -6.24 2.86 -9.94
C TYR A 134 -6.85 2.32 -8.65
N HIS A 135 -7.39 1.11 -8.71
CA HIS A 135 -7.64 0.27 -7.55
C HIS A 135 -6.62 -0.85 -7.57
N VAL A 136 -5.62 -0.78 -6.69
CA VAL A 136 -4.51 -1.73 -6.71
C VAL A 136 -4.90 -3.01 -5.97
N LEU A 137 -4.95 -4.12 -6.71
CA LEU A 137 -5.22 -5.44 -6.16
C LEU A 137 -4.00 -5.98 -5.40
N LYS A 138 -4.24 -6.93 -4.49
CA LYS A 138 -3.16 -7.59 -3.75
C LYS A 138 -2.19 -8.25 -4.75
N PRO A 139 -0.87 -7.94 -4.70
CA PRO A 139 0.08 -8.53 -5.62
C PRO A 139 0.09 -10.06 -5.55
N ILE A 140 0.15 -10.71 -6.72
CA ILE A 140 0.38 -12.15 -6.82
C ILE A 140 1.89 -12.32 -6.87
N GLU A 141 2.46 -13.07 -5.93
CA GLU A 141 3.90 -13.24 -5.87
C GLU A 141 4.34 -14.68 -6.22
N VAL A 142 5.34 -14.77 -7.09
CA VAL A 142 5.87 -16.00 -7.69
C VAL A 142 7.38 -16.09 -7.51
N GLU A 143 7.89 -17.32 -7.41
CA GLU A 143 9.33 -17.59 -7.45
C GLU A 143 9.91 -17.13 -8.78
N SER A 144 11.05 -16.44 -8.75
CA SER A 144 11.71 -15.91 -9.94
C SER A 144 13.17 -15.61 -9.66
N GLU A 145 14.01 -15.68 -10.68
CA GLU A 145 15.43 -15.30 -10.60
C GLU A 145 15.64 -13.81 -10.30
N LEU A 146 14.60 -12.99 -10.45
CA LEU A 146 14.65 -11.55 -10.18
C LEU A 146 14.66 -11.24 -8.68
N PRO A 147 15.24 -10.12 -8.24
CA PRO A 147 15.21 -9.69 -6.84
C PRO A 147 13.78 -9.67 -6.25
N LYS A 148 13.68 -10.03 -4.97
CA LYS A 148 12.41 -9.98 -4.23
C LYS A 148 11.80 -8.57 -4.30
N GLY A 149 10.49 -8.52 -4.53
CA GLY A 149 9.71 -7.28 -4.63
C GLY A 149 9.72 -6.66 -6.03
N MET A 150 10.44 -7.21 -7.01
CA MET A 150 10.44 -6.70 -8.38
C MET A 150 9.17 -7.09 -9.14
N ILE A 151 8.51 -6.14 -9.79
CA ILE A 151 7.33 -6.39 -10.63
C ILE A 151 7.76 -7.08 -11.93
N ILE A 152 7.27 -8.29 -12.16
CA ILE A 152 7.52 -9.12 -13.34
C ILE A 152 6.52 -8.76 -14.45
N ARG A 153 5.25 -8.63 -14.08
CA ARG A 153 4.16 -8.28 -15.00
C ARG A 153 3.15 -7.38 -14.29
N GLN A 154 2.45 -6.60 -15.09
CA GLN A 154 1.28 -5.83 -14.66
C GLN A 154 0.09 -6.15 -15.57
N ASP A 155 -1.10 -5.94 -15.04
CA ASP A 155 -2.36 -5.97 -15.78
C ASP A 155 -3.25 -4.83 -15.28
N PRO A 156 -3.75 -3.94 -16.14
CA PRO A 156 -3.59 -3.89 -17.59
C PRO A 156 -2.17 -3.53 -18.06
N SER A 157 -1.90 -3.85 -19.33
CA SER A 157 -0.59 -3.60 -19.96
C SER A 157 -0.26 -2.10 -20.04
N PRO A 158 1.03 -1.71 -20.02
CA PRO A 158 1.43 -0.32 -20.19
C PRO A 158 0.84 0.29 -21.46
N GLY A 159 0.40 1.55 -21.39
CA GLY A 159 -0.22 2.28 -22.49
C GLY A 159 -1.73 2.09 -22.64
N THR A 160 -2.34 1.21 -21.84
CA THR A 160 -3.81 1.04 -21.80
C THR A 160 -4.48 2.36 -21.46
N GLU A 161 -5.56 2.72 -22.17
CA GLU A 161 -6.26 3.97 -21.92
C GLU A 161 -7.08 3.94 -20.62
N ILE A 162 -6.96 5.00 -19.83
CA ILE A 162 -7.67 5.18 -18.56
C ILE A 162 -8.95 5.96 -18.82
N THR A 163 -10.02 5.22 -19.12
CA THR A 163 -11.36 5.79 -19.35
C THR A 163 -12.18 5.85 -18.06
N SER A 164 -11.92 4.96 -17.11
CA SER A 164 -12.55 4.87 -15.79
C SER A 164 -11.53 4.47 -14.72
N LEU A 165 -11.99 4.20 -13.49
CA LEU A 165 -11.20 3.49 -12.49
C LEU A 165 -10.73 2.15 -13.08
N ILE A 166 -9.46 1.82 -12.91
CA ILE A 166 -8.84 0.59 -13.41
C ILE A 166 -8.38 -0.27 -12.23
N ASP A 167 -8.71 -1.55 -12.24
CA ASP A 167 -8.08 -2.53 -11.35
C ASP A 167 -6.68 -2.85 -11.85
N LEU A 168 -5.68 -2.61 -10.99
CA LEU A 168 -4.27 -2.83 -11.31
C LEU A 168 -3.76 -4.04 -10.53
N GLN A 169 -3.40 -5.11 -11.24
CA GLN A 169 -2.83 -6.32 -10.69
C GLN A 169 -1.34 -6.41 -11.02
N PHE A 170 -0.53 -6.70 -10.01
CA PHE A 170 0.90 -6.98 -10.19
C PHE A 170 1.21 -8.45 -9.99
N LEU A 171 2.13 -8.95 -10.80
CA LEU A 171 2.86 -10.19 -10.61
C LEU A 171 4.27 -9.82 -10.11
N VAL A 172 4.63 -10.23 -8.92
CA VAL A 172 5.86 -9.79 -8.21
C VAL A 172 6.78 -10.98 -7.94
N SER A 173 8.09 -10.75 -8.03
CA SER A 173 9.10 -11.74 -7.67
C SER A 173 9.17 -11.92 -6.16
N LYS A 174 9.16 -13.16 -5.68
CA LYS A 174 9.51 -13.53 -4.30
C LYS A 174 11.02 -13.60 -4.07
N GLY A 175 11.82 -13.41 -5.12
CA GLY A 175 13.22 -13.81 -5.14
C GLY A 175 13.36 -15.26 -5.58
N GLN A 176 14.60 -15.70 -5.76
CA GLN A 176 14.87 -17.14 -5.78
C GLN A 176 14.59 -17.68 -4.39
N LYS A 177 14.09 -18.91 -4.33
CA LYS A 177 14.17 -19.72 -3.13
C LYS A 177 15.66 -19.85 -2.79
N GLU A 178 16.15 -19.03 -1.86
CA GLU A 178 17.45 -19.25 -1.25
C GLU A 178 17.33 -20.58 -0.50
N ASP A 179 17.64 -21.67 -1.20
CA ASP A 179 17.88 -22.96 -0.57
C ASP A 179 19.10 -22.74 0.32
N LEU A 180 18.86 -22.40 1.59
CA LEU A 180 19.87 -22.45 2.63
C LEU A 180 20.49 -23.83 2.51
N VAL A 181 21.74 -23.89 2.04
CA VAL A 181 22.40 -25.17 1.81
C VAL A 181 22.58 -25.83 3.16
N LYS A 182 21.77 -26.85 3.42
CA LYS A 182 21.80 -27.63 4.66
C LYS A 182 22.92 -28.65 4.56
N TYR A 183 23.69 -28.79 5.64
CA TYR A 183 24.72 -29.81 5.75
C TYR A 183 24.42 -30.70 6.95
N VAL A 184 24.62 -32.01 6.79
CA VAL A 184 24.52 -32.98 7.87
C VAL A 184 25.57 -32.67 8.93
N LYS A 185 25.13 -32.45 10.18
CA LYS A 185 26.04 -32.34 11.34
C LYS A 185 26.38 -33.73 11.87
N ASN A 186 27.33 -33.80 12.81
CA ASN A 186 27.57 -35.04 13.55
C ASN A 186 26.59 -35.14 14.72
N TYR A 187 25.68 -36.11 14.66
CA TYR A 187 24.70 -36.37 15.71
C TYR A 187 25.08 -37.60 16.55
N ILE A 188 26.04 -38.42 16.10
CA ILE A 188 26.46 -39.63 16.82
C ILE A 188 27.02 -39.26 18.19
N GLY A 189 26.54 -39.95 19.23
CA GLY A 189 26.90 -39.72 20.63
C GLY A 189 26.09 -38.62 21.32
N LEU A 190 25.34 -37.80 20.59
CA LEU A 190 24.42 -36.84 21.20
C LEU A 190 23.22 -37.56 21.80
N TYR A 191 22.67 -36.98 22.87
CA TYR A 191 21.38 -37.39 23.38
C TYR A 191 20.29 -37.05 22.37
N TYR A 192 19.32 -37.95 22.16
CA TYR A 192 18.37 -37.84 21.05
C TYR A 192 17.58 -36.54 21.06
N LYS A 193 17.26 -35.97 22.24
CA LYS A 193 16.52 -34.71 22.35
C LYS A 193 17.28 -33.56 21.69
N ASP A 194 18.59 -33.47 21.93
CA ASP A 194 19.44 -32.42 21.37
C ASP A 194 19.60 -32.60 19.85
N ALA A 195 19.78 -33.84 19.39
CA ALA A 195 19.86 -34.15 17.97
C ALA A 195 18.56 -33.78 17.24
N VAL A 196 17.40 -34.16 17.79
CA VAL A 196 16.08 -33.84 17.23
C VAL A 196 15.84 -32.33 17.20
N ILE A 197 16.12 -31.60 18.29
CA ILE A 197 15.99 -30.14 18.32
C ILE A 197 16.88 -29.50 17.25
N SER A 198 18.13 -29.95 17.12
CA SER A 198 19.03 -29.42 16.09
C SER A 198 18.49 -29.70 14.68
N LEU A 199 17.99 -30.90 14.39
CA LEU A 199 17.42 -31.25 13.09
C LEU A 199 16.18 -30.41 12.76
N LEU A 200 15.31 -30.20 13.75
CA LEU A 200 14.11 -29.36 13.61
C LEU A 200 14.47 -27.89 13.35
N ASN A 201 15.44 -27.34 14.08
CA ASN A 201 15.91 -25.97 13.90
C ASN A 201 16.57 -25.76 12.52
N ASP A 202 17.29 -26.76 12.02
CA ASP A 202 17.92 -26.71 10.70
C ASP A 202 16.91 -27.03 9.56
N GLY A 203 15.67 -27.38 9.89
CA GLY A 203 14.63 -27.75 8.92
C GLY A 203 15.00 -28.98 8.09
N ILE A 204 15.74 -29.92 8.68
CA ILE A 204 16.18 -31.16 8.03
C ILE A 204 15.12 -32.23 8.24
N GLY A 205 14.64 -32.85 7.17
CA GLY A 205 13.74 -34.00 7.26
C GLY A 205 14.45 -35.23 7.82
N PHE A 206 13.84 -35.91 8.79
CA PHE A 206 14.43 -37.11 9.40
C PHE A 206 13.42 -38.21 9.70
N ASP A 207 13.94 -39.42 9.90
CA ASP A 207 13.23 -40.57 10.46
C ASP A 207 14.05 -41.18 11.60
N ILE A 208 13.40 -41.92 12.49
CA ILE A 208 14.02 -42.49 13.68
C ILE A 208 13.90 -44.00 13.63
N LYS A 209 15.02 -44.67 13.90
CA LYS A 209 15.07 -46.10 14.20
C LYS A 209 15.47 -46.31 15.65
N LEU A 210 14.82 -47.26 16.31
CA LEU A 210 15.18 -47.68 17.67
C LEU A 210 16.13 -48.86 17.62
N ALA A 211 17.06 -48.89 18.57
CA ALA A 211 17.97 -49.99 18.84
C ALA A 211 18.02 -50.24 20.35
N THR A 212 18.43 -51.44 20.73
CA THR A 212 18.68 -51.80 22.14
C THR A 212 20.18 -51.84 22.39
N GLY A 213 20.66 -51.15 23.44
CA GLY A 213 22.09 -51.06 23.75
C GLY A 213 22.36 -50.47 25.14
N SER A 214 23.64 -50.28 25.48
CA SER A 214 24.08 -49.75 26.77
C SER A 214 24.00 -48.23 26.89
N ASP A 215 24.11 -47.52 25.76
CA ASP A 215 24.17 -46.06 25.71
C ASP A 215 22.76 -45.50 25.51
N PHE A 216 21.91 -45.70 26.51
CA PHE A 216 20.48 -45.42 26.46
C PHE A 216 20.18 -43.96 26.08
N GLY A 217 19.32 -43.76 25.08
CA GLY A 217 18.88 -42.44 24.61
C GLY A 217 19.90 -41.71 23.71
N SER A 218 21.08 -42.28 23.48
CA SER A 218 22.07 -41.69 22.58
C SER A 218 21.82 -42.09 21.12
N VAL A 219 22.14 -41.19 20.19
CA VAL A 219 22.21 -41.49 18.77
C VAL A 219 23.46 -42.34 18.51
N ILE A 220 23.29 -43.54 17.96
CA ILE A 220 24.40 -44.46 17.68
C ILE A 220 24.79 -44.50 16.21
N LEU A 221 23.88 -44.10 15.31
CA LEU A 221 24.11 -44.13 13.87
C LEU A 221 23.29 -43.04 13.18
N GLN A 222 23.88 -42.47 12.13
CA GLN A 222 23.18 -41.60 11.18
C GLN A 222 23.40 -42.13 9.76
N SER A 223 22.38 -42.06 8.91
CA SER A 223 22.44 -42.66 7.56
C SER A 223 23.33 -41.90 6.57
N LEU A 224 23.52 -40.59 6.79
CA LEU A 224 24.36 -39.73 5.96
C LEU A 224 25.56 -39.25 6.79
N PRO A 225 26.79 -39.25 6.24
CA PRO A 225 27.97 -38.79 6.97
C PRO A 225 27.95 -37.27 7.18
N LEU A 226 28.72 -36.79 8.16
CA LEU A 226 28.88 -35.35 8.41
C LEU A 226 29.36 -34.60 7.15
N GLY A 227 28.90 -33.36 6.98
CA GLY A 227 29.25 -32.51 5.84
C GLY A 227 28.54 -32.88 4.53
N THR A 228 27.68 -33.90 4.51
CA THR A 228 26.85 -34.21 3.35
C THR A 228 25.86 -33.07 3.12
N LYS A 229 25.80 -32.55 1.89
CA LYS A 229 24.77 -31.59 1.47
C LYS A 229 23.39 -32.28 1.48
N ILE A 230 22.39 -31.64 2.07
CA ILE A 230 21.01 -32.13 2.18
C ILE A 230 20.11 -31.31 1.27
N GLU A 231 19.31 -31.99 0.46
CA GLU A 231 18.20 -31.40 -0.30
C GLU A 231 16.88 -31.54 0.48
N ASP A 232 15.88 -30.69 0.21
CA ASP A 232 14.61 -30.71 0.95
C ASP A 232 13.84 -32.04 0.85
N SER A 233 14.12 -32.87 -0.17
CA SER A 233 13.55 -34.20 -0.34
C SER A 233 14.26 -35.29 0.46
N ASP A 234 15.48 -35.03 0.94
CA ASP A 234 16.27 -36.03 1.64
C ASP A 234 15.71 -36.28 3.04
N LYS A 235 15.84 -37.53 3.49
CA LYS A 235 15.52 -37.92 4.88
C LYS A 235 16.73 -38.51 5.55
N LEU A 236 17.22 -37.83 6.59
CA LEU A 236 18.25 -38.37 7.47
C LEU A 236 17.63 -39.41 8.40
N ILE A 237 18.16 -40.63 8.43
CA ILE A 237 17.73 -41.63 9.42
C ILE A 237 18.73 -41.61 10.57
N ILE A 238 18.26 -41.27 11.76
CA ILE A 238 19.04 -41.43 13.01
C ILE A 238 18.58 -42.70 13.72
N THR A 239 19.54 -43.50 14.18
CA THR A 239 19.28 -44.66 15.03
C THR A 239 19.63 -44.28 16.46
N ILE A 240 18.67 -44.40 17.36
CA ILE A 240 18.82 -44.10 18.77
C ILE A 240 18.72 -45.38 19.56
N ASN A 241 19.56 -45.52 20.58
CA ASN A 241 19.27 -46.52 21.61
C ASN A 241 18.05 -46.05 22.39
N GLU A 242 17.12 -46.97 22.66
CA GLU A 242 15.96 -46.67 23.49
C GLU A 242 16.43 -46.07 24.83
N PRO A 243 15.84 -44.95 25.30
CA PRO A 243 16.18 -44.40 26.59
C PRO A 243 15.76 -45.35 27.70
N LYS A 244 16.48 -45.31 28.83
CA LYS A 244 16.10 -46.05 30.02
C LYS A 244 15.03 -45.26 30.75
N ILE A 245 13.84 -45.85 30.86
CA ILE A 245 12.65 -45.21 31.40
C ILE A 245 12.27 -45.86 32.75
N ASP A 246 11.76 -45.05 33.67
CA ASP A 246 11.20 -45.54 34.95
C ASP A 246 9.75 -46.03 34.80
N ASP A 247 9.19 -46.65 35.84
CA ASP A 247 7.84 -47.22 35.77
C ASP A 247 6.71 -46.18 35.56
N LEU A 248 7.00 -44.91 35.86
CA LEU A 248 6.05 -43.80 35.80
C LEU A 248 6.06 -43.08 34.45
N SER A 249 7.15 -43.24 33.69
CA SER A 249 7.38 -42.55 32.43
C SER A 249 7.16 -43.50 31.26
N VAL A 250 6.87 -42.94 30.09
CA VAL A 250 6.69 -43.66 28.84
C VAL A 250 7.55 -42.99 27.79
N PHE A 251 8.31 -43.81 27.08
CA PHE A 251 8.98 -43.40 25.86
C PHE A 251 8.21 -43.92 24.64
N GLY A 252 8.07 -43.08 23.63
CA GLY A 252 7.42 -43.46 22.39
C GLY A 252 7.82 -42.57 21.22
N ILE A 253 7.25 -42.87 20.05
CA ILE A 253 7.38 -42.04 18.85
C ILE A 253 5.98 -41.54 18.49
N LEU A 254 5.77 -40.22 18.62
CA LEU A 254 4.61 -39.54 18.08
C LEU A 254 4.67 -39.62 16.56
N VAL A 255 3.57 -40.05 15.94
CA VAL A 255 3.43 -40.06 14.49
C VAL A 255 2.20 -39.24 14.12
N TYR A 256 2.44 -38.07 13.53
CA TYR A 256 1.38 -37.22 12.99
C TYR A 256 1.37 -37.31 11.47
N LYS A 257 0.16 -37.45 10.91
CA LYS A 257 -0.11 -37.27 9.49
C LYS A 257 -0.83 -35.94 9.32
N LEU A 258 -0.09 -34.93 8.87
CA LEU A 258 -0.57 -33.57 8.69
C LEU A 258 -0.82 -33.28 7.22
N ASP A 259 -1.76 -32.38 6.95
CA ASP A 259 -1.98 -31.86 5.60
C ASP A 259 -0.71 -31.18 5.08
N VAL A 260 -0.51 -31.24 3.76
CA VAL A 260 0.65 -30.59 3.12
C VAL A 260 0.30 -29.13 2.83
N TYR A 261 1.10 -28.22 3.38
CA TYR A 261 0.94 -26.79 3.25
C TYR A 261 1.81 -26.23 2.10
N PRO A 262 1.37 -25.15 1.43
CA PRO A 262 2.14 -24.52 0.34
C PRO A 262 3.45 -23.89 0.84
N SER A 263 3.51 -23.50 2.12
CA SER A 263 4.69 -22.98 2.80
C SER A 263 4.88 -23.67 4.15
N ASN A 264 6.06 -23.51 4.77
CA ASN A 264 6.25 -23.97 6.14
C ASN A 264 5.27 -23.26 7.08
N VAL A 265 4.72 -24.01 8.03
CA VAL A 265 3.87 -23.49 9.11
C VAL A 265 4.51 -23.83 10.44
N ASP A 266 4.34 -22.94 11.41
CA ASP A 266 4.93 -23.11 12.73
C ASP A 266 4.08 -24.08 13.55
N MET A 267 4.75 -25.05 14.16
CA MET A 267 4.15 -26.12 14.93
C MET A 267 4.78 -26.19 16.32
N MET A 268 3.95 -26.49 17.32
CA MET A 268 4.41 -26.68 18.69
C MET A 268 3.80 -27.94 19.26
N ILE A 269 4.60 -28.75 19.94
CA ILE A 269 4.13 -29.88 20.73
C ILE A 269 4.36 -29.54 22.18
N ARG A 270 3.28 -29.55 22.97
CA ARG A 270 3.32 -29.36 24.41
C ARG A 270 2.96 -30.64 25.13
N VAL A 271 3.57 -30.86 26.29
CA VAL A 271 3.16 -31.92 27.22
C VAL A 271 2.39 -31.27 28.35
N LYS A 272 1.18 -31.77 28.61
CA LYS A 272 0.37 -31.40 29.76
C LYS A 272 0.36 -32.56 30.74
N ASP A 273 0.90 -32.32 31.93
CA ASP A 273 0.92 -33.32 33.00
C ASP A 273 -0.47 -33.49 33.64
N SER A 274 -0.61 -34.54 34.47
CA SER A 274 -1.85 -34.81 35.22
C SER A 274 -2.18 -33.77 36.30
N ASN A 275 -1.22 -32.94 36.67
CA ASN A 275 -1.36 -31.88 37.68
C ASN A 275 -1.71 -30.51 37.05
N GLY A 276 -1.86 -30.44 35.72
CA GLY A 276 -2.20 -29.24 34.97
C GLY A 276 -0.99 -28.38 34.55
N GLY A 277 0.24 -28.80 34.85
CA GLY A 277 1.46 -28.20 34.33
C GLY A 277 1.60 -28.45 32.83
N SER A 278 2.04 -27.42 32.09
CA SER A 278 2.29 -27.50 30.65
C SER A 278 3.73 -27.14 30.35
N SER A 279 4.42 -27.98 29.59
CA SER A 279 5.80 -27.73 29.12
C SER A 279 5.89 -27.85 27.60
N LEU A 280 6.81 -27.10 26.99
CA LEU A 280 7.11 -27.20 25.57
C LEU A 280 8.02 -28.42 25.33
N LEU A 281 7.60 -29.32 24.46
CA LEU A 281 8.41 -30.46 24.03
C LEU A 281 9.21 -30.13 22.77
N TYR A 282 8.52 -29.64 21.73
CA TYR A 282 9.13 -29.26 20.45
C TYR A 282 8.47 -28.00 19.89
N ALA A 283 9.26 -27.17 19.21
CA ALA A 283 8.78 -26.10 18.35
C ALA A 283 9.57 -26.17 17.03
N PHE A 284 8.87 -26.16 15.89
CA PHE A 284 9.49 -26.35 14.58
C PHE A 284 8.61 -25.83 13.46
N SER A 285 9.20 -25.58 12.29
CA SER A 285 8.47 -25.13 11.10
C SER A 285 8.50 -26.25 10.04
N SER A 286 7.33 -26.61 9.48
CA SER A 286 7.20 -27.73 8.55
C SER A 286 6.11 -27.50 7.51
N LYS A 287 6.24 -28.08 6.31
CA LYS A 287 5.18 -28.13 5.29
C LYS A 287 4.11 -29.18 5.60
N GLY A 288 4.19 -29.88 6.73
CA GLY A 288 3.28 -30.98 7.08
C GLY A 288 3.73 -32.33 6.52
N GLY A 289 2.79 -33.22 6.20
CA GLY A 289 3.08 -34.61 5.89
C GLY A 289 3.30 -35.47 7.13
N PHE A 290 4.20 -36.47 7.05
CA PHE A 290 4.50 -37.35 8.17
C PHE A 290 5.55 -36.74 9.09
N VAL A 291 5.17 -36.48 10.33
CA VAL A 291 6.07 -36.02 11.38
C VAL A 291 6.22 -37.12 12.41
N LYS A 292 7.47 -37.56 12.64
CA LYS A 292 7.82 -38.58 13.63
C LYS A 292 8.73 -37.98 14.67
N LEU A 293 8.26 -37.91 15.91
CA LEU A 293 8.99 -37.26 17.00
C LEU A 293 9.07 -38.18 18.22
N PRO A 294 10.26 -38.48 18.73
CA PRO A 294 10.39 -39.26 19.95
C PRO A 294 9.90 -38.40 21.12
N TYR A 295 9.33 -39.02 22.14
CA TYR A 295 8.93 -38.28 23.34
C TYR A 295 9.16 -39.13 24.58
N GLU A 296 9.29 -38.43 25.69
CA GLU A 296 9.33 -39.00 27.02
C GLU A 296 8.42 -38.16 27.90
N ALA A 297 7.42 -38.80 28.51
CA ALA A 297 6.44 -38.12 29.33
C ALA A 297 5.89 -39.08 30.40
N LEU A 298 5.38 -38.52 31.50
CA LEU A 298 4.72 -39.30 32.55
C LEU A 298 3.46 -39.96 31.99
N ARG A 299 3.19 -41.19 32.42
CA ARG A 299 1.96 -41.91 32.11
C ARG A 299 0.74 -41.09 32.52
N GLY A 300 -0.23 -40.97 31.62
CA GLY A 300 -1.42 -40.13 31.79
C GLY A 300 -1.26 -38.67 31.37
N SER A 301 -0.07 -38.25 30.92
CA SER A 301 0.11 -36.92 30.31
C SER A 301 -0.59 -36.83 28.96
N ILE A 302 -0.90 -35.61 28.53
CA ILE A 302 -1.50 -35.31 27.22
C ILE A 302 -0.50 -34.55 26.37
N LEU A 303 -0.19 -35.07 25.19
CA LEU A 303 0.63 -34.43 24.17
C LEU A 303 -0.28 -33.65 23.23
N GLU A 304 -0.07 -32.34 23.15
CA GLU A 304 -0.90 -31.41 22.38
C GLU A 304 -0.10 -30.85 21.20
N LEU A 305 -0.57 -31.08 19.97
CA LEU A 305 -0.02 -30.48 18.76
C LEU A 305 -0.79 -29.20 18.43
N TYR A 306 -0.07 -28.09 18.32
CA TYR A 306 -0.55 -26.80 17.86
C TYR A 306 0.06 -26.48 16.49
N ILE A 307 -0.73 -25.85 15.62
CA ILE A 307 -0.25 -25.17 14.42
C ILE A 307 -0.62 -23.69 14.60
N TYR A 308 0.39 -22.82 14.58
CA TYR A 308 0.29 -21.47 15.16
C TYR A 308 -0.25 -21.57 16.60
N ASP A 309 -1.34 -20.88 16.91
CA ASP A 309 -1.98 -20.90 18.23
C ASP A 309 -3.19 -21.85 18.32
N LYS A 310 -3.46 -22.63 17.26
CA LYS A 310 -4.63 -23.51 17.21
C LYS A 310 -4.25 -24.94 17.56
N LEU A 311 -4.94 -25.52 18.55
CA LEU A 311 -4.84 -26.93 18.88
C LEU A 311 -5.39 -27.79 17.72
N ILE A 312 -4.55 -28.69 17.22
CA ILE A 312 -4.86 -29.57 16.08
C ILE A 312 -5.08 -31.01 16.52
N ASN A 313 -4.30 -31.50 17.48
CA ASN A 313 -4.39 -32.89 17.94
C ASN A 313 -4.00 -33.02 19.42
N GLN A 314 -4.58 -34.02 20.09
CA GLN A 314 -4.24 -34.42 21.45
C GLN A 314 -4.02 -35.93 21.50
N THR A 315 -2.91 -36.36 22.08
CA THR A 315 -2.56 -37.78 22.25
C THR A 315 -2.31 -38.07 23.73
N VAL A 316 -3.02 -39.03 24.30
CA VAL A 316 -2.81 -39.47 25.68
C VAL A 316 -1.62 -40.43 25.74
N VAL A 317 -0.74 -40.21 26.70
CA VAL A 317 0.42 -41.07 26.97
C VAL A 317 -0.04 -42.25 27.82
N ASN A 318 -0.16 -43.42 27.20
CA ASN A 318 -0.68 -44.63 27.83
C ASN A 318 0.42 -45.53 28.37
#